data_AF-A0A383BUD3-F1
#
_entry.id   AF-A0A383BUD3-F1
#
_cell.length_a   1.000
_cell.length_b   1.000
_cell.length_c   1.000
_cell.angle_alpha   90.00
_cell.angle_beta   90.00
_cell.angle_gamma   90.00
#
_symmetry.space_group_name_H-M   'P 1'
#
loop_
_entity.id
_entity.type
_entity.pdbx_description
1 polymer ?
#
loop_
_entity_poly.entity_id
_entity_poly.type
_entity_poly.pdbx_seq_one_letter_code
_entity_poly.pdbx_strand_id
1 'polypeptide(L)'
;PRLVLDPELGRLAAGRRASDCIIAESIALHTFDIVERTESLGGYEPVGELDLFRMEYWELEQAKLKKQGAPPVFAGEVALVTGSASGIGQACVEAFRSRGAALVGLDLESAESAVDYLSLKVDVTESAAVEQALARTVETFGGLDLLVLNAGLFPPTKRLFELDDETWRKTLSLNLDANQRLLRLAYPLLKEAPGGGRVLVVGSKNVPAPGPGAAAYSASKAALTQLARVAALEWAPDGIRVNV
;
A
#
# COMPACT_ATOMS: atom_id res chain seq x y z
N PRO A 1 6.36 -7.98 -17.80
CA PRO A 1 5.64 -8.68 -16.71
C PRO A 1 5.91 -10.19 -16.85
N ARG A 2 5.86 -10.94 -15.76
CA ARG A 2 6.13 -12.37 -15.73
C ARG A 2 4.98 -13.08 -15.02
N LEU A 3 4.63 -14.26 -15.51
CA LEU A 3 3.75 -15.18 -14.80
C LEU A 3 4.62 -16.24 -14.13
N VAL A 4 4.36 -16.53 -12.87
CA VAL A 4 4.94 -17.63 -12.12
C VAL A 4 3.80 -18.54 -11.70
N LEU A 5 3.93 -19.83 -11.97
CA LEU A 5 3.02 -20.87 -11.50
C LEU A 5 3.72 -21.63 -10.38
N ASP A 6 3.04 -21.74 -9.25
CA ASP A 6 3.51 -22.40 -8.05
C ASP A 6 2.41 -23.35 -7.54
N PRO A 7 2.72 -24.62 -7.24
CA PRO A 7 1.73 -25.59 -6.79
C PRO A 7 1.02 -25.22 -5.47
N GLU A 8 1.67 -24.45 -4.59
CA GLU A 8 1.13 -24.06 -3.29
C GLU A 8 0.44 -22.69 -3.35
N LEU A 9 1.05 -21.73 -4.05
CA LEU A 9 0.57 -20.35 -4.13
C LEU A 9 -0.34 -20.07 -5.33
N GLY A 10 -0.44 -21.02 -6.27
CA GLY A 10 -1.23 -20.87 -7.49
C GLY A 10 -0.49 -20.05 -8.55
N ARG A 11 -1.05 -18.90 -8.94
CA ARG A 11 -0.47 -18.06 -10.01
C ARG A 11 -0.12 -16.68 -9.48
N LEU A 12 1.05 -16.20 -9.88
CA LEU A 12 1.55 -14.88 -9.52
C LEU A 12 1.95 -14.12 -10.77
N ALA A 13 1.42 -12.91 -10.93
CA ALA A 13 1.80 -12.01 -12.00
C ALA A 13 2.66 -10.87 -11.45
N ALA A 14 3.89 -10.76 -11.95
CA ALA A 14 4.86 -9.74 -11.55
C ALA A 14 5.06 -8.72 -12.66
N GLY A 15 5.02 -7.42 -12.34
CA GLY A 15 5.09 -6.33 -13.30
C GLY A 15 5.48 -5.02 -12.64
N ARG A 16 5.75 -3.99 -13.45
CA ARG A 16 6.11 -2.66 -12.94
C ARG A 16 4.88 -1.83 -12.56
N ARG A 17 3.69 -2.24 -13.01
CA ARG A 17 2.39 -1.61 -12.75
C ARG A 17 1.37 -2.70 -12.54
N ALA A 18 0.36 -2.44 -11.71
CA ALA A 18 -0.75 -3.37 -11.51
C ALA A 18 -1.43 -3.75 -12.85
N SER A 19 -1.55 -2.79 -13.78
CA SER A 19 -2.08 -3.06 -15.13
C SER A 19 -1.25 -4.07 -15.93
N ASP A 20 0.08 -4.04 -15.78
CA ASP A 20 0.96 -4.98 -16.49
C ASP A 20 0.77 -6.40 -15.95
N CYS A 21 0.51 -6.54 -14.65
CA CYS A 21 0.20 -7.82 -14.01
C CYS A 21 -1.14 -8.37 -14.49
N ILE A 22 -2.19 -7.54 -14.51
CA ILE A 22 -3.52 -7.95 -14.98
C ILE A 22 -3.48 -8.36 -16.46
N ILE A 23 -2.75 -7.63 -17.31
CA ILE A 23 -2.59 -7.99 -18.72
C ILE A 23 -1.88 -9.34 -18.85
N ALA A 24 -0.80 -9.57 -18.10
CA ALA A 24 -0.07 -10.83 -18.15
C ALA A 24 -0.92 -12.01 -17.65
N GLU A 25 -1.67 -11.82 -16.56
CA GLU A 25 -2.62 -12.83 -16.06
C GLU A 25 -3.72 -13.12 -17.09
N SER A 26 -4.31 -12.09 -17.70
CA SER A 26 -5.36 -12.26 -18.70
C SER A 26 -4.88 -13.02 -19.93
N ILE A 27 -3.67 -12.69 -20.43
CA ILE A 27 -3.04 -13.43 -21.54
C ILE A 27 -2.78 -14.88 -21.12
N ALA A 28 -2.30 -15.11 -19.91
CA ALA A 28 -2.03 -16.46 -19.41
C ALA A 28 -3.29 -17.31 -19.32
N LEU A 29 -4.36 -16.80 -18.72
CA LEU A 29 -5.64 -17.50 -18.60
C LEU A 29 -6.22 -17.86 -19.96
N HIS A 30 -6.21 -16.90 -20.90
CA HIS A 30 -6.61 -17.16 -22.28
C HIS A 30 -5.74 -18.24 -22.95
N THR A 31 -4.44 -18.25 -22.67
CA THR A 31 -3.52 -19.25 -23.22
C THR A 31 -3.76 -20.63 -22.61
N PHE A 32 -4.02 -20.74 -21.31
CA PHE A 32 -4.33 -22.02 -20.66
C PHE A 32 -5.55 -22.68 -21.27
N ASP A 33 -6.63 -21.93 -21.51
CA ASP A 33 -7.83 -22.45 -22.17
C ASP A 33 -7.52 -23.03 -23.57
N ILE A 34 -6.61 -22.39 -24.31
CA ILE A 34 -6.19 -22.86 -25.64
C ILE A 34 -5.36 -24.13 -25.50
N VAL A 35 -4.39 -24.15 -24.59
CA VAL A 35 -3.51 -25.32 -24.37
C VAL A 35 -4.35 -26.53 -23.98
N GLU A 36 -5.23 -26.40 -22.98
CA GLU A 36 -6.09 -27.49 -22.53
C GLU A 36 -6.98 -28.05 -23.66
N ARG A 37 -7.58 -27.17 -24.48
CA ARG A 37 -8.39 -27.60 -25.62
C ARG A 37 -7.55 -28.27 -26.70
N THR A 38 -6.36 -27.75 -26.98
CA THR A 38 -5.51 -28.29 -28.05
C THR A 38 -4.92 -29.66 -27.65
N GLU A 39 -4.58 -29.84 -26.37
CA GLU A 39 -4.24 -31.16 -25.81
C GLU A 39 -5.36 -32.19 -26.07
N SER A 40 -6.63 -31.79 -25.93
CA SER A 40 -7.76 -32.68 -26.26
C SER A 40 -7.93 -32.98 -27.76
N LEU A 41 -7.28 -32.22 -28.63
CA LEU A 41 -7.38 -32.29 -30.09
C LEU A 41 -6.12 -32.86 -30.78
N GLY A 42 -5.15 -33.38 -30.02
CA GLY A 42 -3.95 -34.02 -30.57
C GLY A 42 -2.62 -33.45 -30.09
N GLY A 43 -2.63 -32.55 -29.10
CA GLY A 43 -1.43 -32.00 -28.44
C GLY A 43 -1.18 -30.54 -28.79
N TYR A 44 -0.62 -29.78 -27.85
CA TYR A 44 -0.20 -28.40 -28.05
C TYR A 44 1.30 -28.32 -28.40
N GLU A 45 1.62 -27.67 -29.51
CA GLU A 45 3.00 -27.39 -29.90
C GLU A 45 3.23 -25.87 -29.89
N PRO A 46 4.03 -25.33 -28.93
CA PRO A 46 4.37 -23.92 -28.91
C PRO A 46 5.34 -23.56 -30.03
N VAL A 47 5.39 -22.27 -30.37
CA VAL A 47 6.43 -21.71 -31.24
C VAL A 47 7.81 -21.95 -30.61
N GLY A 48 8.80 -22.34 -31.43
CA GLY A 48 10.15 -22.62 -30.94
C GLY A 48 10.85 -21.41 -30.31
N GLU A 49 11.76 -21.65 -29.37
CA GLU A 49 12.47 -20.59 -28.62
C GLU A 49 13.17 -19.58 -29.53
N LEU A 50 13.75 -20.03 -30.65
CA LEU A 50 14.44 -19.15 -31.59
C LEU A 50 13.49 -18.17 -32.29
N ASP A 51 12.26 -18.60 -32.59
CA ASP A 51 11.27 -17.75 -33.24
C ASP A 51 10.64 -16.78 -32.25
N LEU A 52 10.43 -17.20 -31.00
CA LEU A 52 10.08 -16.31 -29.89
C LEU A 52 11.17 -15.23 -29.69
N PHE A 53 12.45 -15.64 -29.65
CA PHE A 53 13.58 -14.72 -29.55
C PHE A 53 13.60 -13.74 -30.73
N ARG A 54 13.44 -14.21 -31.96
CA ARG A 54 13.40 -13.32 -33.14
C ARG A 54 12.26 -12.31 -33.08
N MET A 55 11.09 -12.72 -32.58
CA MET A 55 9.95 -11.83 -32.40
C MET A 55 10.21 -10.77 -31.32
N GLU A 56 10.75 -11.17 -30.17
CA GLU A 56 11.06 -10.23 -29.07
C GLU A 56 12.15 -9.23 -29.45
N TYR A 57 13.18 -9.66 -30.18
CA TYR A 57 14.32 -8.85 -30.57
C TYR A 57 14.16 -8.22 -31.96
N TRP A 58 12.96 -8.29 -32.53
CA TRP A 58 12.65 -7.60 -33.77
C TRP A 58 12.80 -6.08 -33.60
N GLU A 59 13.44 -5.42 -34.58
CA GLU A 59 13.85 -4.02 -34.48
C GLU A 59 12.70 -3.06 -34.14
N LEU A 60 11.50 -3.29 -34.68
CA LEU A 60 10.34 -2.43 -34.42
C LEU A 60 9.79 -2.61 -33.01
N GLU A 61 9.81 -3.83 -32.45
CA GLU A 61 9.41 -4.05 -31.06
C GLU A 61 10.43 -3.40 -30.11
N GLN A 62 11.73 -3.55 -30.38
CA GLN A 62 12.78 -2.87 -29.63
C GLN A 62 12.67 -1.34 -29.72
N ALA A 63 12.34 -0.80 -30.90
CA ALA A 63 12.11 0.64 -31.07
C ALA A 63 10.90 1.14 -30.29
N LYS A 64 9.82 0.35 -30.23
CA LYS A 64 8.62 0.65 -29.42
C LYS A 64 8.94 0.63 -27.93
N LEU A 65 9.69 -0.36 -27.45
CA LEU A 65 10.10 -0.43 -26.03
C LEU A 65 11.04 0.72 -25.65
N LYS A 66 11.98 1.10 -26.53
CA LYS A 66 12.88 2.26 -26.31
C LYS A 66 12.15 3.60 -26.22
N LYS A 67 10.94 3.72 -26.78
CA LYS A 67 10.10 4.91 -26.65
C LYS A 67 9.40 5.01 -25.28
N GLN A 68 9.35 3.92 -24.50
CA GLN A 68 8.91 4.04 -23.12
C GLN A 68 9.96 4.83 -22.34
N GLY A 69 9.55 5.97 -21.79
CA GLY A 69 10.41 6.81 -20.97
C GLY A 69 10.85 6.11 -19.68
N ALA A 70 11.60 6.84 -18.84
CA ALA A 70 11.98 6.34 -17.53
C ALA A 70 10.73 5.95 -16.71
N PRO A 71 10.79 4.86 -15.92
CA PRO A 71 9.68 4.47 -15.07
C PRO A 71 9.38 5.59 -14.05
N PRO A 72 8.11 5.76 -13.66
CA PRO A 72 7.75 6.62 -12.55
C PRO A 72 8.50 6.25 -11.26
N VAL A 73 8.68 7.22 -10.36
CA VAL A 73 9.51 7.09 -9.16
C VAL A 73 9.07 5.93 -8.25
N PHE A 74 7.77 5.63 -8.17
CA PHE A 74 7.23 4.56 -7.33
C PHE A 74 6.70 3.37 -8.15
N ALA A 75 7.17 3.21 -9.40
CA ALA A 75 6.79 2.07 -10.21
C ALA A 75 7.23 0.76 -9.55
N GLY A 76 6.28 -0.17 -9.40
CA GLY A 76 6.50 -1.46 -8.75
C GLY A 76 6.42 -1.42 -7.22
N GLU A 77 6.07 -0.28 -6.62
CA GLU A 77 5.92 -0.15 -5.17
C GLU A 77 4.44 -0.13 -4.76
N VAL A 78 4.16 -0.63 -3.55
CA VAL A 78 2.84 -0.63 -2.93
C VAL A 78 2.80 0.34 -1.76
N ALA A 79 1.88 1.30 -1.81
CA ALA A 79 1.66 2.26 -0.73
C ALA A 79 0.29 2.04 -0.07
N LEU A 80 0.22 2.11 1.26
CA LEU A 80 -1.02 2.11 2.03
C LEU A 80 -1.20 3.45 2.73
N VAL A 81 -2.38 4.06 2.60
CA VAL A 81 -2.73 5.35 3.23
C VAL A 81 -3.97 5.17 4.10
N THR A 82 -3.89 5.58 5.37
CA THR A 82 -5.05 5.62 6.27
C THR A 82 -5.73 6.98 6.24
N GLY A 83 -7.05 7.06 6.42
CA GLY A 83 -7.80 8.30 6.25
C GLY A 83 -7.77 8.77 4.78
N SER A 84 -7.82 7.82 3.85
CA SER A 84 -7.56 8.03 2.42
C SER A 84 -8.68 8.72 1.63
N ALA A 85 -9.88 8.85 2.19
CA ALA A 85 -11.05 9.32 1.45
C ALA A 85 -11.19 10.85 1.41
N SER A 86 -10.38 11.59 2.17
CA SER A 86 -10.47 13.05 2.21
C SER A 86 -9.16 13.75 2.53
N GLY A 87 -9.10 15.06 2.24
CA GLY A 87 -8.06 15.97 2.70
C GLY A 87 -6.64 15.52 2.35
N ILE A 88 -5.76 15.48 3.36
CA ILE A 88 -4.35 15.10 3.18
C ILE A 88 -4.22 13.66 2.67
N GLY A 89 -5.05 12.74 3.16
CA GLY A 89 -4.99 11.34 2.75
C GLY A 89 -5.37 11.15 1.29
N GLN A 90 -6.41 11.83 0.82
CA GLN A 90 -6.80 11.85 -0.60
C GLN A 90 -5.70 12.47 -1.48
N ALA A 91 -5.07 13.56 -1.03
CA ALA A 91 -3.96 14.16 -1.75
C ALA A 91 -2.74 13.21 -1.83
N CYS A 92 -2.47 12.44 -0.76
CA CYS A 92 -1.45 11.39 -0.79
C CYS A 92 -1.80 10.29 -1.80
N VAL A 93 -3.06 9.83 -1.81
CA VAL A 93 -3.59 8.84 -2.77
C VAL A 93 -3.29 9.28 -4.20
N GLU A 94 -3.69 10.49 -4.57
CA GLU A 94 -3.47 11.05 -5.91
C GLU A 94 -1.98 11.21 -6.24
N ALA A 95 -1.17 11.66 -5.27
CA ALA A 95 0.26 11.86 -5.45
C ALA A 95 1.04 10.54 -5.66
N PHE A 96 0.70 9.47 -4.94
CA PHE A 96 1.33 8.17 -5.11
C PHE A 96 0.95 7.51 -6.44
N ARG A 97 -0.35 7.54 -6.77
CA ARG A 97 -0.85 6.96 -8.03
C ARG A 97 -0.29 7.65 -9.26
N SER A 98 -0.27 8.99 -9.28
CA SER A 98 0.33 9.75 -10.39
C SER A 98 1.82 9.50 -10.58
N ARG A 99 2.49 8.93 -9.57
CA ARG A 99 3.91 8.55 -9.59
C ARG A 99 4.13 7.04 -9.69
N GLY A 100 3.09 6.29 -10.04
CA GLY A 100 3.17 4.88 -10.48
C GLY A 100 3.10 3.83 -9.39
N ALA A 101 2.80 4.19 -8.15
CA ALA A 101 2.58 3.22 -7.07
C ALA A 101 1.23 2.49 -7.25
N ALA A 102 1.18 1.22 -6.88
CA ALA A 102 -0.07 0.57 -6.53
C ALA A 102 -0.50 1.06 -5.13
N LEU A 103 -1.78 1.34 -4.94
CA LEU A 103 -2.25 2.05 -3.76
C LEU A 103 -3.35 1.28 -3.03
N VAL A 104 -3.27 1.26 -1.71
CA VAL A 104 -4.33 0.83 -0.81
C VAL A 104 -4.79 2.00 0.04
N GLY A 105 -6.09 2.27 0.04
CA GLY A 105 -6.70 3.29 0.89
C GLY A 105 -7.55 2.66 1.98
N LEU A 106 -7.29 2.99 3.24
CA LEU A 106 -8.14 2.62 4.37
C LEU A 106 -8.88 3.85 4.88
N ASP A 107 -10.20 3.79 4.96
CA ASP A 107 -11.03 4.87 5.49
C ASP A 107 -12.42 4.35 5.92
N LEU A 108 -13.19 5.13 6.66
CA LEU A 108 -14.58 4.79 7.00
C LEU A 108 -15.51 4.88 5.78
N GLU A 109 -15.11 5.60 4.75
CA GLU A 109 -15.79 5.65 3.46
C GLU A 109 -14.89 5.08 2.36
N SER A 110 -15.41 4.21 1.50
CA SER A 110 -14.66 3.68 0.36
C SER A 110 -14.97 4.45 -0.91
N ALA A 111 -13.95 4.73 -1.70
CA ALA A 111 -14.08 5.17 -3.08
C ALA A 111 -14.21 3.97 -4.04
N GLU A 112 -14.47 4.24 -5.31
CA GLU A 112 -14.42 3.21 -6.35
C GLU A 112 -12.97 2.73 -6.52
N SER A 113 -12.78 1.40 -6.45
CA SER A 113 -11.47 0.79 -6.68
C SER A 113 -11.12 0.82 -8.16
N ALA A 114 -9.83 0.88 -8.46
CA ALA A 114 -9.28 0.81 -9.81
C ALA A 114 -8.17 -0.25 -9.86
N VAL A 115 -7.66 -0.52 -11.06
CA VAL A 115 -6.58 -1.49 -11.30
C VAL A 115 -5.37 -1.28 -10.38
N ASP A 116 -4.99 -0.03 -10.15
CA ASP A 116 -3.87 0.41 -9.33
C ASP A 116 -4.29 0.96 -7.95
N TYR A 117 -5.58 0.85 -7.59
CA TYR A 117 -6.11 1.39 -6.34
C TYR A 117 -7.16 0.49 -5.69
N LEU A 118 -6.81 -0.07 -4.54
CA LEU A 118 -7.72 -0.82 -3.68
C LEU A 118 -8.25 0.10 -2.57
N SER A 119 -9.51 0.53 -2.67
CA SER A 119 -10.17 1.33 -1.62
C SER A 119 -10.97 0.42 -0.69
N LEU A 120 -10.64 0.45 0.62
CA LEU A 120 -11.23 -0.42 1.63
C LEU A 120 -11.92 0.40 2.72
N LYS A 121 -13.21 0.10 2.96
CA LYS A 121 -13.95 0.61 4.11
C LYS A 121 -13.50 -0.12 5.37
N VAL A 122 -12.68 0.54 6.18
CA VAL A 122 -12.02 -0.02 7.38
C VAL A 122 -11.97 1.03 8.47
N ASP A 123 -12.50 0.69 9.65
CA ASP A 123 -12.18 1.41 10.88
C ASP A 123 -10.83 0.90 11.40
N VAL A 124 -9.83 1.79 11.42
CA VAL A 124 -8.47 1.46 11.85
C VAL A 124 -8.36 1.19 13.36
N THR A 125 -9.39 1.49 14.15
CA THR A 125 -9.44 1.08 15.56
C THR A 125 -9.73 -0.41 15.73
N GLU A 126 -10.28 -1.07 14.72
CA GLU A 126 -10.66 -2.49 14.75
C GLU A 126 -9.53 -3.40 14.27
N SER A 127 -8.91 -4.15 15.19
CA SER A 127 -7.72 -4.99 14.89
C SER A 127 -7.96 -5.97 13.75
N ALA A 128 -9.07 -6.72 13.81
CA ALA A 128 -9.38 -7.74 12.83
C ALA A 128 -9.60 -7.14 11.42
N ALA A 129 -10.19 -5.95 11.34
CA ALA A 129 -10.40 -5.26 10.07
C ALA A 129 -9.08 -4.80 9.44
N VAL A 130 -8.14 -4.30 10.27
CA VAL A 130 -6.80 -3.92 9.81
C VAL A 130 -6.01 -5.14 9.33
N GLU A 131 -6.05 -6.26 10.05
CA GLU A 131 -5.38 -7.50 9.66
C GLU A 131 -5.90 -8.01 8.30
N GLN A 132 -7.23 -8.03 8.12
CA GLN A 132 -7.84 -8.40 6.84
C GLN A 132 -7.46 -7.43 5.72
N ALA A 133 -7.37 -6.13 6.00
CA ALA A 133 -6.97 -5.14 5.01
C ALA A 133 -5.52 -5.33 4.54
N LEU A 134 -4.61 -5.67 5.45
CA LEU A 134 -3.22 -5.98 5.11
C LEU A 134 -3.11 -7.30 4.32
N ALA A 135 -3.89 -8.33 4.68
CA ALA A 135 -3.96 -9.56 3.90
C ALA A 135 -4.42 -9.30 2.46
N ARG A 136 -5.51 -8.53 2.29
CA ARG A 136 -6.00 -8.12 0.96
C ARG A 136 -4.98 -7.28 0.18
N THR A 137 -4.18 -6.48 0.87
CA THR A 137 -3.09 -5.71 0.26
C THR A 137 -2.06 -6.65 -0.38
N VAL A 138 -1.63 -7.67 0.35
CA VAL A 138 -0.68 -8.68 -0.14
C VAL A 138 -1.29 -9.53 -1.25
N GLU A 139 -2.53 -9.99 -1.10
CA GLU A 139 -3.22 -10.77 -2.13
C GLU A 139 -3.38 -10.00 -3.44
N THR A 140 -3.63 -8.69 -3.36
CA THR A 140 -3.89 -7.86 -4.56
C THR A 140 -2.61 -7.35 -5.22
N PHE A 141 -1.64 -6.91 -4.41
CA PHE A 141 -0.45 -6.18 -4.92
C PHE A 141 0.88 -6.83 -4.55
N GLY A 142 0.88 -7.90 -3.75
CA GLY A 142 2.07 -8.71 -3.47
C GLY A 142 2.93 -8.24 -2.29
N GLY A 143 2.61 -7.12 -1.63
CA GLY A 143 3.41 -6.63 -0.52
C GLY A 143 3.03 -5.23 -0.04
N LEU A 144 3.90 -4.62 0.78
CA LEU A 144 3.75 -3.25 1.28
C LEU A 144 5.13 -2.58 1.42
N ASP A 145 5.35 -1.51 0.66
CA ASP A 145 6.61 -0.76 0.64
C ASP A 145 6.54 0.56 1.43
N LEU A 146 5.36 1.19 1.43
CA LEU A 146 5.11 2.46 2.11
C LEU A 146 3.82 2.43 2.94
N LEU A 147 3.90 2.89 4.18
CA LEU A 147 2.75 3.11 5.06
C LEU A 147 2.63 4.59 5.42
N VAL A 148 1.48 5.19 5.12
CA VAL A 148 1.14 6.56 5.52
C VAL A 148 0.08 6.51 6.62
N LEU A 149 0.52 6.85 7.83
CA LEU A 149 -0.31 6.98 9.02
C LEU A 149 -0.92 8.39 9.09
N ASN A 150 -2.03 8.56 8.36
CA ASN A 150 -2.73 9.85 8.25
C ASN A 150 -4.05 9.90 9.03
N ALA A 151 -4.75 8.77 9.20
CA ALA A 151 -6.00 8.72 9.96
C ALA A 151 -5.85 9.33 11.36
N GLY A 152 -6.78 10.23 11.69
CA GLY A 152 -6.84 10.87 12.98
C GLY A 152 -7.96 11.91 13.03
N LEU A 153 -8.38 12.25 14.24
CA LEU A 153 -9.40 13.27 14.47
C LEU A 153 -8.90 14.36 15.41
N PHE A 154 -9.47 15.55 15.25
CA PHE A 154 -9.40 16.61 16.24
C PHE A 154 -10.75 16.67 16.96
N PRO A 155 -10.81 16.40 18.29
CA PRO A 155 -12.08 16.40 19.01
C PRO A 155 -12.62 17.82 19.21
N PRO A 156 -13.89 17.99 19.62
CA PRO A 156 -14.42 19.30 20.02
C PRO A 156 -13.51 20.00 21.03
N THR A 157 -13.32 21.31 20.87
CA THR A 157 -12.42 22.10 21.71
C THR A 157 -12.99 22.21 23.12
N LYS A 158 -12.27 21.67 24.12
CA LYS A 158 -12.66 21.70 25.54
C LYS A 158 -11.47 22.03 26.43
N ARG A 159 -11.64 22.91 27.43
CA ARG A 159 -10.59 23.16 28.41
C ARG A 159 -10.29 21.85 29.15
N LEU A 160 -9.07 21.72 29.68
CA LEU A 160 -8.61 20.46 30.26
C LEU A 160 -9.53 19.93 31.36
N PHE A 161 -10.08 20.82 32.20
CA PHE A 161 -10.98 20.45 33.30
C PHE A 161 -12.42 20.09 32.84
N GLU A 162 -12.77 20.36 31.58
CA GLU A 162 -14.08 20.07 30.98
C GLU A 162 -14.01 18.84 30.05
N LEU A 163 -12.80 18.33 29.81
CA LEU A 163 -12.57 17.20 28.93
C LEU A 163 -13.00 15.91 29.62
N ASP A 164 -14.03 15.28 29.08
CA ASP A 164 -14.51 13.99 29.55
C ASP A 164 -13.61 12.84 29.10
N ASP A 165 -13.65 11.78 29.92
CA ASP A 165 -12.89 10.55 29.71
C ASP A 165 -13.19 9.88 28.36
N GLU A 166 -14.43 9.94 27.88
CA GLU A 166 -14.83 9.30 26.63
C GLU A 166 -14.14 9.96 25.43
N THR A 167 -14.18 11.29 25.35
CA THR A 167 -13.50 12.08 24.32
C THR A 167 -11.99 11.86 24.37
N TRP A 168 -11.41 11.82 25.57
CA TRP A 168 -9.99 11.52 25.76
C TRP A 168 -9.62 10.13 25.21
N ARG A 169 -10.32 9.08 25.67
CA ARG A 169 -10.07 7.70 25.24
C ARG A 169 -10.28 7.50 23.74
N LYS A 170 -11.36 8.05 23.17
CA LYS A 170 -11.64 7.97 21.74
C LYS A 170 -10.53 8.63 20.91
N THR A 171 -10.05 9.79 21.35
CA THR A 171 -8.95 10.50 20.67
C THR A 171 -7.65 9.70 20.72
N LEU A 172 -7.28 9.14 21.88
CA LEU A 172 -6.08 8.31 21.99
C LEU A 172 -6.21 7.00 21.20
N SER A 173 -7.37 6.35 21.26
CA SER A 173 -7.63 5.10 20.56
C SER A 173 -7.42 5.24 19.04
N LEU A 174 -7.93 6.31 18.44
CA LEU A 174 -7.73 6.58 17.01
C LEU A 174 -6.34 7.16 16.71
N ASN A 175 -5.92 8.22 17.39
CA ASN A 175 -4.72 8.95 17.01
C ASN A 175 -3.42 8.27 17.45
N LEU A 176 -3.45 7.34 18.40
CA LEU A 176 -2.27 6.66 18.94
C LEU A 176 -2.39 5.14 18.82
N ASP A 177 -3.38 4.53 19.47
CA ASP A 177 -3.42 3.07 19.60
C ASP A 177 -3.60 2.37 18.25
N ALA A 178 -4.45 2.92 17.37
CA ALA A 178 -4.61 2.43 16.00
C ALA A 178 -3.31 2.49 15.19
N ASN A 179 -2.55 3.59 15.34
CA ASN A 179 -1.28 3.77 14.65
C ASN A 179 -0.20 2.82 15.16
N GLN A 180 -0.11 2.61 16.48
CA GLN A 180 0.80 1.63 17.08
C GLN A 180 0.51 0.22 16.56
N ARG A 181 -0.78 -0.15 16.47
CA ARG A 181 -1.20 -1.46 15.96
C ARG A 181 -0.85 -1.63 14.49
N LEU A 182 -1.15 -0.63 13.67
CA LEU A 182 -0.78 -0.62 12.24
C LEU A 182 0.72 -0.78 12.05
N LEU A 183 1.55 -0.06 12.82
CA LEU A 183 3.00 -0.24 12.79
C LEU A 183 3.39 -1.69 13.08
N ARG A 184 2.87 -2.28 14.15
CA ARG A 184 3.16 -3.68 14.53
C ARG A 184 2.75 -4.68 13.45
N LEU A 185 1.57 -4.51 12.86
CA LEU A 185 1.03 -5.45 11.86
C LEU A 185 1.68 -5.27 10.48
N ALA A 186 2.06 -4.05 10.11
CA ALA A 186 2.70 -3.75 8.83
C ALA A 186 4.20 -4.04 8.82
N TYR A 187 4.86 -4.07 9.99
CA TYR A 187 6.29 -4.35 10.13
C TYR A 187 6.80 -5.54 9.31
N PRO A 188 6.20 -6.77 9.40
CA PRO A 188 6.70 -7.90 8.62
C PRO A 188 6.64 -7.65 7.11
N LEU A 189 5.65 -6.92 6.61
CA LEU A 189 5.54 -6.60 5.19
C LEU A 189 6.55 -5.54 4.76
N LEU A 190 6.71 -4.49 5.58
CA LEU A 190 7.67 -3.40 5.34
C LEU A 190 9.13 -3.90 5.38
N LYS A 191 9.40 -4.93 6.18
CA LYS A 191 10.72 -5.57 6.26
C LYS A 191 11.10 -6.30 4.97
N GLU A 192 10.12 -6.90 4.29
CA GLU A 192 10.32 -7.62 3.03
C GLU A 192 10.28 -6.71 1.80
N ALA A 193 10.06 -5.39 1.98
CA ALA A 193 10.02 -4.41 0.90
C ALA A 193 11.37 -4.36 0.16
N PRO A 194 11.43 -4.64 -1.15
CA PRO A 194 12.70 -4.73 -1.90
C PRO A 194 13.54 -3.44 -1.88
N GLY A 195 12.88 -2.27 -1.76
CA GLY A 195 13.52 -0.96 -1.67
C GLY A 195 13.76 -0.45 -0.24
N GLY A 196 13.52 -1.30 0.77
CA GLY A 196 13.46 -0.93 2.18
C GLY A 196 12.15 -0.23 2.55
N GLY A 197 11.52 -0.71 3.62
CA GLY A 197 10.22 -0.21 4.07
C GLY A 197 10.25 1.28 4.43
N ARG A 198 9.13 1.96 4.25
CA ARG A 198 8.96 3.38 4.61
C ARG A 198 7.67 3.58 5.39
N VAL A 199 7.76 4.37 6.44
CA VAL A 199 6.60 4.88 7.17
C VAL A 199 6.65 6.40 7.20
N LEU A 200 5.53 7.01 6.84
CA LEU A 200 5.27 8.44 7.03
C LEU A 200 4.15 8.61 8.04
N VAL A 201 4.40 9.39 9.08
CA VAL A 201 3.44 9.70 10.13
C VAL A 201 2.97 11.13 9.97
N VAL A 202 1.66 11.36 9.85
CA VAL A 202 1.16 12.73 9.79
C VAL A 202 1.19 13.35 11.18
N GLY A 203 2.22 14.19 11.40
CA GLY A 203 2.43 14.95 12.63
C GLY A 203 1.44 16.11 12.83
N SER A 204 1.81 17.06 13.68
CA SER A 204 1.01 18.28 13.92
C SER A 204 1.84 19.43 14.49
N LYS A 205 1.52 20.67 14.10
CA LYS A 205 2.04 21.89 14.73
C LYS A 205 1.80 21.91 16.25
N ASN A 206 0.73 21.24 16.71
CA ASN A 206 0.41 21.19 18.14
C ASN A 206 1.45 20.44 18.99
N VAL A 207 2.37 19.69 18.36
CA VAL A 207 3.47 19.05 19.08
C VAL A 207 4.45 20.10 19.64
N PRO A 208 5.05 20.99 18.82
CA PRO A 208 5.91 22.06 19.35
C PRO A 208 5.14 23.26 19.91
N ALA A 209 3.89 23.51 19.49
CA ALA A 209 3.13 24.70 19.85
C ALA A 209 1.64 24.39 20.09
N PRO A 210 1.26 23.81 21.24
CA PRO A 210 -0.13 23.48 21.55
C PRO A 210 -0.97 24.72 21.90
N GLY A 211 -2.26 24.65 21.61
CA GLY A 211 -3.25 25.67 21.97
C GLY A 211 -4.22 25.22 23.06
N PRO A 212 -4.84 26.17 23.79
CA PRO A 212 -5.99 25.90 24.63
C PRO A 212 -7.05 25.02 23.95
N GLY A 213 -7.56 24.04 24.69
CA GLY A 213 -8.69 23.24 24.23
C GLY A 213 -8.33 22.00 23.39
N ALA A 214 -7.04 21.78 23.13
CA ALA A 214 -6.55 20.70 22.27
C ALA A 214 -5.88 19.56 23.05
N ALA A 215 -6.16 19.39 24.35
CA ALA A 215 -5.38 18.54 25.23
C ALA A 215 -5.24 17.09 24.73
N ALA A 216 -6.35 16.41 24.42
CA ALA A 216 -6.33 15.03 23.92
C ALA A 216 -5.58 14.91 22.58
N TYR A 217 -5.86 15.82 21.64
CA TYR A 217 -5.23 15.80 20.32
C TYR A 217 -3.71 16.05 20.42
N SER A 218 -3.30 17.11 21.12
CA SER A 218 -1.88 17.46 21.29
C SER A 218 -1.11 16.35 22.01
N ALA A 219 -1.69 15.77 23.08
CA ALA A 219 -1.09 14.63 23.77
C ALA A 219 -0.94 13.43 22.82
N SER A 220 -1.99 13.09 22.07
CA SER A 220 -1.96 11.96 21.13
C SER A 220 -0.90 12.12 20.03
N LYS A 221 -0.78 13.32 19.43
CA LYS A 221 0.20 13.59 18.36
C LYS A 221 1.63 13.67 18.90
N ALA A 222 1.83 14.18 20.12
CA ALA A 222 3.13 14.15 20.77
C ALA A 222 3.57 12.71 21.07
N ALA A 223 2.66 11.88 21.61
CA ALA A 223 2.91 10.47 21.85
C ALA A 223 3.22 9.71 20.55
N LEU A 224 2.43 9.92 19.49
CA LEU A 224 2.66 9.31 18.19
C LEU A 224 4.00 9.74 17.58
N THR A 225 4.39 11.01 17.72
CA THR A 225 5.70 11.51 17.27
C THR A 225 6.83 10.80 18.00
N GLN A 226 6.71 10.61 19.32
CA GLN A 226 7.71 9.88 20.09
C GLN A 226 7.76 8.39 19.72
N LEU A 227 6.60 7.77 19.50
CA LEU A 227 6.51 6.39 19.02
C LEU A 227 7.20 6.22 17.66
N ALA A 228 6.98 7.15 16.72
CA ALA A 228 7.62 7.14 15.41
C ALA A 228 9.15 7.20 15.51
N ARG A 229 9.69 7.99 16.45
CA ARG A 229 11.14 8.07 16.70
C ARG A 229 11.69 6.77 17.27
N VAL A 230 10.96 6.12 18.18
CA VAL A 230 11.35 4.80 18.71
C VAL A 230 11.36 3.78 17.57
N ALA A 231 10.29 3.70 16.78
CA ALA A 231 10.21 2.78 15.64
C ALA A 231 11.33 3.03 14.61
N ALA A 232 11.69 4.29 14.35
CA ALA A 232 12.83 4.63 13.47
C ALA A 232 14.15 4.02 13.95
N LEU A 233 14.39 4.05 15.27
CA LEU A 233 15.61 3.50 15.86
C LEU A 233 15.60 1.97 15.87
N GLU A 234 14.45 1.38 16.23
CA GLU A 234 14.29 -0.07 16.31
C GLU A 234 14.33 -0.75 14.94
N TRP A 235 13.79 -0.12 13.90
CA TRP A 235 13.65 -0.73 12.57
C TRP A 235 14.73 -0.31 11.57
N ALA A 236 15.64 0.59 11.95
CA ALA A 236 16.80 0.94 11.13
C ALA A 236 17.68 -0.27 10.75
N PRO A 237 17.94 -1.27 11.63
CA PRO A 237 18.69 -2.48 11.27
C PRO A 237 18.01 -3.31 10.18
N ASP A 238 16.68 -3.25 10.07
CA ASP A 238 15.89 -3.93 9.05
C ASP A 238 15.69 -3.08 7.77
N GLY A 239 16.37 -1.93 7.67
CA GLY A 239 16.30 -1.06 6.49
C GLY A 239 15.00 -0.25 6.37
N ILE A 240 14.18 -0.19 7.43
CA ILE A 240 12.91 0.54 7.42
C ILE A 240 13.13 1.97 7.94
N ARG A 241 12.63 2.95 7.19
CA ARG A 241 12.68 4.37 7.56
C ARG A 241 11.34 4.84 8.10
N VAL A 242 11.34 5.54 9.24
CA VAL A 242 10.14 6.13 9.84
C VAL A 242 10.34 7.63 10.02
N ASN A 243 9.44 8.45 9.47
CA ASN A 243 9.51 9.92 9.54
C ASN A 243 8.14 10.51 9.92
N VAL A 244 8.17 11.76 10.43
CA VAL A 244 6.99 12.56 10.83
C VAL A 244 6.95 13.85 10.03
#